data_AF-A0A2S6TH24-F1
#
_entry.id   AF-A0A2S6TH24-F1
#
_cell.length_a   1.000
_cell.length_b   1.000
_cell.length_c   1.000
_cell.angle_alpha   90.00
_cell.angle_beta   90.00
_cell.angle_gamma   90.00
#
_symmetry.space_group_name_H-M   'P 1'
#
loop_
_entity.id
_entity.type
_entity.pdbx_description
1 polymer ?
#
loop_
_entity_poly.entity_id
_entity_poly.type
_entity_poly.pdbx_seq_one_letter_code
_entity_poly.pdbx_strand_id
1 'polypeptide(L)'
;MGVGYDVAALGQGVPPMADYNIENLKFLFVDDNANMRHLMSTILSSLGAKDTTTVDSVDKGFGKLYDFDADIVICDLRMEPLDGIEFIKMIRNNDTSPNRYVPIIMLTAHSEPSANEQPRDAGVHEFMAKPV
;
A
#
# COMPACT_ATOMS: atom_id res chain seq x y z
N MET A 1 38.55 -5.30 -35.04
CA MET A 1 37.12 -5.13 -34.75
C MET A 1 36.96 -4.94 -33.26
N GLY A 2 36.89 -3.70 -32.81
CA GLY A 2 36.46 -3.35 -31.46
C GLY A 2 35.45 -2.24 -31.65
N VAL A 3 34.17 -2.53 -31.40
CA VAL A 3 33.11 -1.52 -31.44
C VAL A 3 33.10 -0.85 -30.07
N GLY A 4 33.53 0.40 -30.04
CA GLY A 4 33.43 1.27 -28.88
C GLY A 4 31.97 1.61 -28.60
N TYR A 5 31.62 1.66 -27.31
CA TYR A 5 30.33 2.14 -26.86
C TYR A 5 30.34 3.67 -26.88
N ASP A 6 29.44 4.26 -27.67
CA ASP A 6 29.19 5.70 -27.69
C ASP A 6 28.42 6.10 -26.43
N VAL A 7 28.93 7.10 -25.71
CA VAL A 7 28.46 7.57 -24.40
C VAL A 7 27.25 8.51 -24.49
N ALA A 8 26.55 8.54 -25.62
CA ALA A 8 25.37 9.38 -25.85
C ALA A 8 24.03 8.83 -25.27
N ALA A 9 24.03 7.69 -24.56
CA ALA A 9 22.81 7.03 -24.09
C ALA A 9 22.41 7.31 -22.62
N LEU A 10 23.02 8.30 -21.95
CA LEU A 10 22.69 8.66 -20.56
C LEU A 10 21.86 9.96 -20.52
N GLY A 11 20.60 9.88 -20.95
CA GLY A 11 19.67 11.00 -20.98
C GLY A 11 18.20 10.61 -20.87
N GLN A 12 17.90 9.46 -20.29
CA GLN A 12 16.53 9.02 -19.99
C GLN A 12 16.38 9.22 -18.47
N GLY A 13 15.80 10.33 -17.98
CA GLY A 13 14.37 10.54 -18.07
C GLY A 13 13.72 9.43 -17.26
N VAL A 14 13.19 9.75 -16.07
CA VAL A 14 12.28 8.84 -15.34
C VAL A 14 11.35 8.23 -16.40
N PRO A 15 11.24 6.89 -16.51
CA PRO A 15 10.39 6.27 -17.53
C PRO A 15 9.05 7.01 -17.50
N PRO A 16 8.47 7.41 -18.65
CA PRO A 16 7.16 8.04 -18.65
C PRO A 16 6.28 7.14 -17.79
N MET A 17 5.81 7.69 -16.67
CA MET A 17 4.97 6.99 -15.73
C MET A 17 3.88 6.39 -16.60
N ALA A 18 3.88 5.06 -16.79
CA ALA A 18 2.95 4.46 -17.74
C ALA A 18 1.56 4.98 -17.39
N ASP A 19 0.69 5.21 -18.37
CA ASP A 19 -0.69 5.66 -18.14
C ASP A 19 -1.45 4.58 -17.35
N TYR A 20 -1.13 4.45 -16.06
CA TYR A 20 -1.71 3.52 -15.12
C TYR A 20 -3.06 4.11 -14.75
N ASN A 21 -4.10 3.64 -15.42
CA ASN A 21 -5.46 4.04 -15.08
C ASN A 21 -5.90 3.34 -13.80
N ILE A 22 -5.93 4.10 -12.70
CA ILE A 22 -6.40 3.65 -11.39
C ILE A 22 -7.81 4.15 -11.06
N GLU A 23 -8.53 4.77 -12.02
CA GLU A 23 -9.82 5.43 -11.75
C GLU A 23 -10.88 4.49 -11.18
N ASN A 24 -10.86 3.22 -11.63
CA ASN A 24 -11.85 2.22 -11.23
C ASN A 24 -11.36 1.33 -10.06
N LEU A 25 -10.15 1.57 -9.54
CA LEU A 25 -9.64 0.82 -8.40
C LEU A 25 -10.19 1.40 -7.10
N LYS A 26 -10.55 0.50 -6.20
CA LYS A 26 -11.04 0.77 -4.85
C LYS A 26 -9.93 0.61 -3.83
N PHE A 27 -9.58 1.70 -3.17
CA PHE A 27 -8.52 1.73 -2.18
C PHE A 27 -9.10 1.77 -0.76
N LEU A 28 -8.67 0.84 0.09
CA LEU A 28 -8.87 0.93 1.53
C LEU A 28 -7.55 1.35 2.19
N PHE A 29 -7.54 2.51 2.84
CA PHE A 29 -6.37 2.99 3.59
C PHE A 29 -6.59 2.90 5.10
N VAL A 30 -5.68 2.23 5.81
CA VAL A 30 -5.74 2.01 7.26
C VAL A 30 -4.53 2.65 7.93
N ASP A 31 -4.73 3.74 8.66
CA ASP A 31 -3.67 4.47 9.38
C ASP A 31 -4.31 5.28 10.52
N ASP A 32 -3.77 5.19 11.73
CA ASP A 32 -4.30 5.87 12.92
C ASP A 32 -4.08 7.40 12.87
N ASN A 33 -3.16 7.87 12.03
CA ASN A 33 -2.87 9.27 11.83
C ASN A 33 -3.81 9.92 10.80
N ALA A 34 -4.72 10.76 11.30
CA ALA A 34 -5.68 11.49 10.46
C ALA A 34 -5.02 12.35 9.36
N ASN A 35 -3.85 12.94 9.61
CA ASN A 35 -3.14 13.74 8.61
C ASN A 35 -2.60 12.85 7.49
N MET A 36 -2.07 11.67 7.82
CA MET A 36 -1.62 10.71 6.82
C MET A 36 -2.78 10.19 5.97
N ARG A 37 -3.94 9.91 6.59
CA ARG A 37 -5.17 9.55 5.85
C ARG A 37 -5.61 10.62 4.88
N HIS A 38 -5.57 11.88 5.29
CA HIS A 38 -5.91 13.00 4.42
C HIS A 38 -4.90 13.17 3.26
N LEU A 39 -3.60 13.08 3.57
CA LEU A 39 -2.53 13.16 2.57
C LEU A 39 -2.66 12.04 1.53
N MET A 40 -2.81 10.79 1.96
CA MET A 40 -2.95 9.64 1.06
C MET A 40 -4.21 9.74 0.20
N SER A 41 -5.34 10.18 0.75
CA SER A 41 -6.56 10.42 -0.03
C SER A 41 -6.33 11.47 -1.12
N THR A 42 -5.59 12.53 -0.79
CA THR A 42 -5.24 13.60 -1.74
C THR A 42 -4.32 13.08 -2.85
N ILE A 43 -3.29 12.32 -2.50
CA ILE A 43 -2.36 11.69 -3.46
C ILE A 43 -3.11 10.75 -4.40
N LEU A 44 -3.88 9.80 -3.86
CA LEU A 44 -4.64 8.83 -4.67
C LEU A 44 -5.64 9.52 -5.59
N SER A 45 -6.35 10.55 -5.08
CA SER A 45 -7.28 11.33 -5.90
C SER A 45 -6.56 12.10 -7.02
N SER A 46 -5.40 12.69 -6.76
CA SER A 46 -4.58 13.36 -7.78
C SER A 46 -4.03 12.42 -8.85
N LEU A 47 -3.84 11.14 -8.51
CA LEU A 47 -3.47 10.07 -9.43
C LEU A 47 -4.69 9.50 -10.19
N GLY A 48 -5.90 9.97 -9.88
CA GLY A 48 -7.14 9.63 -10.59
C GLY A 48 -8.04 8.62 -9.87
N ALA A 49 -7.66 8.10 -8.71
CA ALA A 49 -8.51 7.17 -7.97
C ALA A 49 -9.83 7.85 -7.54
N LYS A 50 -10.96 7.24 -7.87
CA LYS A 50 -12.30 7.79 -7.57
C LYS A 50 -12.91 7.20 -6.31
N ASP A 51 -12.46 6.04 -5.88
CA ASP A 51 -13.03 5.32 -4.74
C ASP A 51 -11.94 4.99 -3.71
N THR A 52 -11.82 5.84 -2.70
CA THR A 52 -10.87 5.68 -1.60
C THR A 52 -11.63 5.80 -0.29
N THR A 53 -11.59 4.73 0.51
CA THR A 53 -12.09 4.71 1.87
C THR A 53 -10.91 4.71 2.84
N THR A 54 -10.98 5.51 3.89
CA THR A 54 -9.96 5.50 4.95
C THR A 54 -10.55 5.19 6.32
N VAL A 55 -9.81 4.48 7.15
CA VAL A 55 -10.18 4.11 8.52
C VAL A 55 -8.97 4.23 9.44
N ASP A 56 -9.21 4.45 10.72
CA ASP A 56 -8.19 4.79 11.73
C ASP A 56 -7.73 3.61 12.59
N SER A 57 -8.21 2.39 12.32
CA SER A 57 -7.87 1.23 13.14
C SER A 57 -8.04 -0.09 12.39
N VAL A 58 -7.33 -1.11 12.85
CA VAL A 58 -7.34 -2.48 12.30
C VAL A 58 -8.73 -3.11 12.32
N ASP A 59 -9.48 -2.95 13.41
CA ASP A 59 -10.83 -3.50 13.56
C ASP A 59 -11.81 -2.88 12.56
N LYS A 60 -11.75 -1.55 12.37
CA LYS A 60 -12.56 -0.87 11.36
C LYS A 60 -12.12 -1.26 9.95
N GLY A 61 -10.83 -1.41 9.70
CA GLY A 61 -10.29 -1.90 8.42
C GLY A 61 -10.83 -3.28 8.07
N PHE A 62 -10.75 -4.22 9.02
CA PHE A 62 -11.24 -5.57 8.81
C PHE A 62 -12.76 -5.61 8.64
N GLY A 63 -13.49 -4.82 9.44
CA GLY A 63 -14.94 -4.67 9.29
C GLY A 63 -15.36 -4.05 7.96
N LYS A 64 -14.57 -3.10 7.43
CA LYS A 64 -14.87 -2.43 6.16
C LYS A 64 -14.77 -3.36 4.97
N LEU A 65 -13.91 -4.38 5.01
CA LEU A 65 -13.78 -5.33 3.90
C LEU A 65 -15.08 -6.10 3.60
N TYR A 66 -16.05 -6.16 4.53
CA TYR A 66 -17.33 -6.86 4.30
C TYR A 66 -18.32 -6.05 3.46
N ASP A 67 -18.23 -4.73 3.46
CA ASP A 67 -19.13 -3.83 2.72
C ASP A 67 -18.41 -2.98 1.66
N PHE A 68 -17.09 -3.06 1.63
CA PHE A 68 -16.22 -2.40 0.66
C PHE A 68 -15.28 -3.42 0.03
N ASP A 69 -15.60 -3.80 -1.21
CA ASP A 69 -14.81 -4.72 -2.03
C ASP A 69 -13.54 -4.01 -2.52
N ALA A 70 -12.53 -3.93 -1.66
CA ALA A 70 -11.28 -3.24 -1.94
C ALA A 70 -10.43 -4.03 -2.96
N ASP A 71 -9.97 -3.34 -4.00
CA ASP A 71 -8.99 -3.88 -4.95
C ASP A 71 -7.58 -3.83 -4.37
N ILE A 72 -7.29 -2.81 -3.57
CA ILE A 72 -5.99 -2.59 -2.92
C ILE A 72 -6.22 -2.10 -1.49
N VAL A 73 -5.56 -2.76 -0.55
CA VAL A 73 -5.44 -2.28 0.83
C VAL A 73 -4.07 -1.66 1.02
N ILE A 74 -4.02 -0.46 1.57
CA ILE A 74 -2.81 0.21 2.00
C ILE A 74 -2.90 0.35 3.52
N CYS A 75 -1.91 -0.14 4.26
CA CYS A 75 -1.95 -0.16 5.72
C CYS A 75 -0.65 0.35 6.32
N ASP A 76 -0.74 1.15 7.38
CA ASP A 76 0.41 1.46 8.21
C ASP A 76 0.94 0.23 8.95
N LEU A 77 2.26 0.11 9.07
CA LEU A 77 2.87 -0.90 9.92
C LEU A 77 2.61 -0.61 11.40
N ARG A 78 2.71 0.64 11.84
CA ARG A 78 2.69 0.99 13.27
C ARG A 78 1.38 1.64 13.68
N MET A 79 0.48 0.84 14.25
CA MET A 79 -0.79 1.31 14.82
C MET A 79 -1.01 0.68 16.20
N GLU A 80 -1.82 1.33 17.03
CA GLU A 80 -2.24 0.80 18.33
C GLU A 80 -3.77 0.63 18.38
N PRO A 81 -4.29 -0.39 19.10
CA PRO A 81 -3.56 -1.42 19.85
C PRO A 81 -3.04 -2.57 18.99
N LEU A 82 -3.48 -2.68 17.73
CA LEU A 82 -3.07 -3.71 16.79
C LEU A 82 -2.25 -3.06 15.66
N ASP A 83 -1.16 -3.71 15.30
CA ASP A 83 -0.28 -3.25 14.24
C ASP A 83 -0.72 -3.75 12.85
N GLY A 84 -0.04 -3.28 11.79
CA GLY A 84 -0.35 -3.66 10.42
C GLY A 84 -0.09 -5.14 10.11
N ILE A 85 0.79 -5.80 10.86
CA ILE A 85 1.07 -7.24 10.68
C ILE A 85 -0.09 -8.07 11.21
N GLU A 86 -0.63 -7.72 12.38
CA GLU A 86 -1.84 -8.34 12.94
C GLU A 86 -3.03 -8.14 12.00
N PHE A 87 -3.19 -6.95 11.40
CA PHE A 87 -4.25 -6.72 10.40
C PHE A 87 -4.15 -7.66 9.21
N ILE A 88 -2.94 -7.85 8.67
CA ILE A 88 -2.74 -8.77 7.54
C ILE A 88 -3.05 -10.20 7.96
N LYS A 89 -2.59 -10.65 9.12
CA LYS A 89 -2.93 -11.99 9.64
C LYS A 89 -4.44 -12.17 9.76
N MET A 90 -5.17 -11.15 10.22
CA MET A 90 -6.63 -11.18 10.25
C MET A 90 -7.23 -11.36 8.84
N ILE A 91 -6.74 -10.63 7.84
CA ILE A 91 -7.22 -10.77 6.46
C ILE A 91 -6.90 -12.16 5.89
N ARG A 92 -5.68 -12.68 6.09
CA ARG A 92 -5.22 -13.94 5.48
C ARG A 92 -5.77 -15.18 6.18
N ASN A 93 -5.91 -15.16 7.50
CA ASN A 93 -6.17 -16.36 8.29
C ASN A 93 -7.58 -16.44 8.88
N ASN A 94 -8.32 -15.33 8.95
CA ASN A 94 -9.68 -15.38 9.49
C ASN A 94 -10.65 -16.02 8.51
N ASP A 95 -11.46 -16.97 9.00
CA ASP A 95 -12.35 -17.73 8.15
C ASP A 95 -13.45 -16.90 7.47
N THR A 96 -13.86 -15.82 8.12
CA THR A 96 -14.90 -14.93 7.64
C THR A 96 -14.37 -13.81 6.75
N SER A 97 -13.05 -13.73 6.52
CA SER A 97 -12.45 -12.70 5.67
C SER A 97 -13.02 -12.78 4.25
N PRO A 98 -13.61 -11.69 3.72
CA PRO A 98 -14.32 -11.71 2.44
C PRO A 98 -13.37 -11.82 1.26
N ASN A 99 -12.14 -11.32 1.38
CA ASN A 99 -11.10 -11.45 0.37
C ASN A 99 -9.73 -11.70 1.01
N ARG A 100 -9.42 -12.98 1.25
CA ARG A 100 -8.12 -13.40 1.82
C ARG A 100 -6.94 -13.13 0.90
N TYR A 101 -7.14 -12.76 -0.37
CA TYR A 101 -6.08 -12.54 -1.36
C TYR A 101 -5.96 -11.09 -1.81
N VAL A 102 -6.71 -10.16 -1.19
CA VAL A 102 -6.63 -8.74 -1.54
C VAL A 102 -5.15 -8.27 -1.51
N PRO A 103 -4.65 -7.60 -2.55
CA PRO A 103 -3.34 -6.98 -2.55
C PRO A 103 -3.18 -6.03 -1.36
N ILE A 104 -2.08 -6.17 -0.61
CA ILE A 104 -1.79 -5.33 0.55
C ILE A 104 -0.42 -4.66 0.39
N ILE A 105 -0.41 -3.33 0.42
CA ILE A 105 0.80 -2.49 0.46
C ILE A 105 0.97 -1.99 1.90
N MET A 106 2.12 -2.26 2.49
CA MET A 106 2.43 -1.79 3.84
C MET A 106 3.25 -0.51 3.79
N LEU A 107 2.82 0.51 4.54
CA LEU A 107 3.56 1.75 4.73
C LEU A 107 4.50 1.64 5.93
N THR A 108 5.76 2.07 5.75
CA THR A 108 6.80 2.03 6.79
C THR A 108 7.50 3.37 6.92
N ALA A 109 8.00 3.69 8.12
CA ALA A 109 8.81 4.89 8.32
C ALA A 109 10.25 4.67 7.81
N HIS A 110 10.88 5.72 7.28
CA HIS A 110 12.20 5.66 6.62
C HIS A 110 13.35 5.18 7.54
N SER A 111 13.14 5.23 8.86
CA SER A 111 14.12 4.85 9.89
C SER A 111 13.90 3.46 10.47
N GLU A 112 12.89 2.71 10.03
CA GLU A 112 12.72 1.33 10.48
C GLU A 112 13.73 0.45 9.73
N PRO A 113 14.64 -0.25 10.42
CA PRO A 113 15.58 -1.15 9.77
C PRO A 113 14.76 -2.14 8.94
N SER A 114 15.20 -2.38 7.70
CA SER A 114 14.62 -3.37 6.79
C SER A 114 14.15 -4.56 7.61
N ALA A 115 12.85 -4.81 7.60
CA ALA A 115 12.17 -5.89 8.31
C ALA A 115 12.87 -7.22 8.00
N ASN A 116 13.93 -7.51 8.77
CA ASN A 116 14.88 -8.55 8.41
C ASN A 116 14.32 -9.94 8.70
N GLU A 117 13.13 -10.04 9.29
CA GLU A 117 12.41 -11.30 9.45
C GLU A 117 10.89 -11.06 9.31
N GLN A 118 10.28 -11.71 8.30
CA GLN A 118 8.90 -12.21 8.27
C GLN A 118 7.68 -11.38 7.80
N PRO A 119 7.75 -10.24 7.08
CA PRO A 119 6.51 -9.68 6.54
C PRO A 119 6.00 -10.36 5.26
N ARG A 120 6.91 -10.91 4.44
CA ARG A 120 6.51 -11.70 3.25
C ARG A 120 5.77 -12.97 3.66
N ASP A 121 6.21 -13.62 4.74
CA ASP A 121 5.58 -14.83 5.27
C ASP A 121 4.18 -14.56 5.83
N ALA A 122 3.89 -13.31 6.23
CA ALA A 122 2.56 -12.89 6.65
C ALA A 122 1.62 -12.60 5.46
N GLY A 123 2.11 -12.52 4.21
CA GLY A 123 1.30 -12.27 3.02
C GLY A 123 1.20 -10.79 2.59
N VAL A 124 2.19 -9.96 2.96
CA VAL A 124 2.39 -8.62 2.39
C VAL A 124 2.78 -8.74 0.92
N HIS A 125 2.19 -7.92 0.06
CA HIS A 125 2.58 -7.88 -1.36
C HIS A 125 3.74 -6.92 -1.60
N GLU A 126 3.74 -5.73 -1.00
CA GLU A 126 4.77 -4.71 -1.21
C GLU A 126 5.00 -3.81 0.02
N PHE A 127 6.19 -3.22 0.11
CA PHE A 127 6.58 -2.23 1.11
C PHE A 127 6.77 -0.86 0.47
N MET A 128 6.18 0.18 1.06
CA MET A 128 6.37 1.56 0.62
C MET A 128 6.78 2.44 1.80
N ALA A 129 7.76 3.31 1.60
CA ALA A 129 8.07 4.33 2.59
C ALA A 129 6.91 5.33 2.65
N LYS A 130 6.52 5.74 3.86
CA LYS A 130 5.53 6.82 4.03
C LYS A 130 5.97 8.06 3.25
N PRO A 131 5.04 8.77 2.56
CA PRO A 131 5.37 10.02 1.90
C PRO A 131 5.77 11.04 2.97
N VAL A 132 7.04 11.46 2.93
CA VAL A 132 7.59 12.54 3.75
C VAL A 132 7.46 13.89 3.05
#